data_AF-A0A9D0ZUF0-F1
#
_entry.id   AF-A0A9D0ZUF0-F1
#
_cell.length_a   1.000
_cell.length_b   1.000
_cell.length_c   1.000
_cell.angle_alpha   90.00
_cell.angle_beta   90.00
_cell.angle_gamma   90.00
#
_symmetry.space_group_name_H-M   'P 1'
#
loop_
_entity.id
_entity.type
_entity.pdbx_description
1 polymer ?
#
loop_
_entity_poly.entity_id
_entity_poly.type
_entity_poly.pdbx_seq_one_letter_code
_entity_poly.pdbx_strand_id
1 'polypeptide(L)'
;MTWMFKAFLKQLFGAKYERLGQALSGFLLVFLSLSIAGFQVVVRVQILYLMSGAFSAGILWQALKAKDRADQLQNMLMLPFDNGKFVFSYIASLGSYVCLTKTAILLALLWAVSSPGSEEIFGSVLCAVLGVLLAAAVFARRHQWYAVSLWVLSLTAILLFFGERIWFWVLAAGNGAIAVWILYHTDGYSFIFERRIPFRQGKIHSRHSIWRYFFRYLLSHKNYLANTAILWGVACVLPFFLGQTGNLFTAPVGFSILSMNTPVCILLSCDPDLLLAVHALPGQRKAFCLPYGLFLFCVNLAADGIFLCSLQLQNGGVTILTMLAALFFALQSAILSALLEWFCPIRGWKIESDLWHHPRKYLVPAGMLLLAGAVGVKPAIVPWLLLLLAAEVAGLLIWCRRDNA
;
A
#
# COMPACT_ATOMS: atom_id res chain seq x y z
N MET A 1 2.53 40.68 -1.33
CA MET A 1 2.30 39.43 -0.58
C MET A 1 0.81 39.19 -0.29
N THR A 2 0.06 40.21 0.14
CA THR A 2 -1.33 40.10 0.61
C THR A 2 -2.37 39.65 -0.42
N TRP A 3 -2.30 40.13 -1.67
CA TRP A 3 -3.32 39.82 -2.69
C TRP A 3 -3.28 38.37 -3.19
N MET A 4 -2.10 37.84 -3.51
CA MET A 4 -1.94 36.44 -3.93
C MET A 4 -2.29 35.45 -2.81
N PHE A 5 -1.81 35.70 -1.60
CA PHE A 5 -2.14 34.87 -0.43
C PHE A 5 -3.66 34.83 -0.16
N LYS A 6 -4.33 35.99 -0.25
CA LYS A 6 -5.78 36.10 -0.07
C LYS A 6 -6.55 35.35 -1.17
N ALA A 7 -6.05 35.38 -2.41
CA ALA A 7 -6.65 34.64 -3.52
C ALA A 7 -6.59 33.12 -3.27
N PHE A 8 -5.42 32.59 -2.90
CA PHE A 8 -5.28 31.16 -2.57
C PHE A 8 -6.12 30.74 -1.36
N LEU A 9 -6.19 31.57 -0.31
CA LEU A 9 -7.02 31.28 0.86
C LEU A 9 -8.50 31.17 0.49
N LYS A 10 -9.04 32.13 -0.28
CA LYS A 10 -10.44 32.09 -0.73
C LYS A 10 -10.72 30.88 -1.62
N GLN A 11 -9.75 30.47 -2.43
CA GLN A 11 -9.87 29.28 -3.26
C GLN A 11 -9.92 27.99 -2.42
N LEU A 12 -9.10 27.91 -1.37
CA LEU A 12 -8.99 26.71 -0.54
C LEU A 12 -10.16 26.59 0.47
N PHE A 13 -10.52 27.68 1.14
CA PHE A 13 -11.54 27.72 2.19
C PHE A 13 -12.95 28.07 1.68
N GLY A 14 -13.10 28.44 0.42
CA GLY A 14 -14.34 28.97 -0.17
C GLY A 14 -14.44 30.48 -0.07
N ALA A 15 -15.26 31.10 -0.94
CA ALA A 15 -15.33 32.56 -1.09
C ALA A 15 -15.68 33.31 0.22
N LYS A 16 -16.42 32.65 1.12
CA LYS A 16 -16.82 33.13 2.45
C LYS A 16 -16.14 32.37 3.62
N TYR A 17 -15.08 31.60 3.35
CA TYR A 17 -14.39 30.79 4.37
C TYR A 17 -15.27 29.72 5.05
N GLU A 18 -16.32 29.25 4.39
CA GLU A 18 -17.29 28.28 4.92
C GLU A 18 -16.63 26.99 5.42
N ARG A 19 -15.61 26.49 4.71
CA ARG A 19 -14.85 25.29 5.10
C ARG A 19 -14.04 25.48 6.38
N LEU A 20 -13.58 26.71 6.63
CA LEU A 20 -12.88 27.05 7.87
C LEU A 20 -13.86 26.98 9.03
N GLY A 21 -15.04 27.59 8.90
CA GLY A 21 -16.09 27.54 9.91
C GLY A 21 -16.51 26.11 10.26
N GLN A 22 -16.74 25.27 9.25
CA GLN A 22 -17.10 23.86 9.44
C GLN A 22 -15.99 23.05 10.13
N ALA A 23 -14.73 23.28 9.74
CA ALA A 23 -13.60 22.63 10.40
C ALA A 23 -13.45 23.09 11.85
N LEU A 24 -13.68 24.37 12.13
CA LEU A 24 -13.65 24.92 13.48
C LEU A 24 -14.74 24.29 14.38
N SER A 25 -15.97 24.20 13.89
CA SER A 25 -17.04 23.50 14.61
C SER A 25 -16.72 22.02 14.81
N GLY A 26 -16.10 21.37 13.82
CA GLY A 26 -15.76 19.96 13.87
C GLY A 26 -14.72 19.63 14.94
N PHE A 27 -13.61 20.39 15.03
CA PHE A 27 -12.60 20.13 16.06
C PHE A 27 -13.18 20.36 17.46
N LEU A 28 -14.00 21.40 17.65
CA LEU A 28 -14.55 21.76 18.95
C LEU A 28 -15.49 20.67 19.46
N LEU A 29 -16.32 20.10 18.57
CA LEU A 29 -17.16 18.95 18.88
C LEU A 29 -16.34 17.72 19.27
N VAL A 30 -15.29 17.38 18.51
CA VAL A 30 -14.43 16.22 18.80
C VAL A 30 -13.73 16.39 20.14
N PHE A 31 -13.15 17.56 20.40
CA PHE A 31 -12.45 17.85 21.65
C PHE A 31 -13.40 17.71 22.85
N LEU A 32 -14.55 18.41 22.83
CA LEU A 32 -15.52 18.36 23.92
C LEU A 32 -16.06 16.95 24.15
N SER A 33 -16.38 16.22 23.09
CA SER A 33 -16.93 14.85 23.18
C SER A 33 -15.96 13.91 23.89
N LEU A 34 -14.66 13.95 23.54
CA LEU A 34 -13.67 13.11 24.18
C LEU A 34 -13.29 13.59 25.59
N SER A 35 -13.23 14.90 25.82
CA SER A 35 -12.96 15.44 27.16
C SER A 35 -14.06 15.06 28.17
N ILE A 36 -15.32 15.01 27.74
CA ILE A 36 -16.44 14.56 28.58
C ILE A 36 -16.39 13.04 28.81
N ALA A 37 -15.93 12.26 27.81
CA ALA A 37 -15.85 10.80 27.91
C ALA A 37 -14.75 10.30 28.88
N GLY A 38 -13.85 11.17 29.33
CA GLY A 38 -12.87 10.86 30.39
C GLY A 38 -11.78 9.85 30.00
N PHE A 39 -11.62 9.52 28.71
CA PHE A 39 -10.58 8.62 28.23
C PHE A 39 -9.20 9.28 28.30
N GLN A 40 -8.34 8.80 29.19
CA GLN A 40 -6.97 9.27 29.32
C GLN A 40 -5.98 8.19 28.84
N VAL A 41 -5.16 8.54 27.85
CA VAL A 41 -4.04 7.69 27.38
C VAL A 41 -2.77 8.49 27.51
N VAL A 42 -1.77 7.92 28.19
CA VAL A 42 -0.45 8.53 28.33
C VAL A 42 0.28 8.43 26.99
N VAL A 43 0.31 9.52 26.22
CA VAL A 43 1.07 9.63 24.98
C VAL A 43 2.41 10.29 25.30
N ARG A 44 3.53 9.64 24.95
CA ARG A 44 4.85 10.26 25.11
C ARG A 44 5.01 11.46 24.16
N VAL A 45 5.70 12.50 24.63
CA VAL A 45 5.90 13.76 23.90
C VAL A 45 6.54 13.55 22.52
N GLN A 46 7.49 12.62 22.38
CA GLN A 46 8.12 12.32 21.08
C GLN A 46 7.10 11.77 20.07
N ILE A 47 6.16 10.95 20.54
CA ILE A 47 5.11 10.34 19.71
C ILE A 47 4.11 11.42 19.28
N LEU A 48 3.72 12.33 20.19
CA LEU A 48 2.85 13.46 19.88
C LEU A 48 3.44 14.33 18.76
N TYR A 49 4.71 14.71 18.88
CA TYR A 49 5.40 15.53 17.88
C TYR A 49 5.50 14.78 16.54
N LEU A 50 5.97 13.54 16.55
CA LEU A 50 6.11 12.74 15.34
C LEU A 50 4.78 12.55 14.61
N MET A 51 3.69 12.25 15.33
CA MET A 51 2.35 12.11 14.78
C MET A 51 1.86 13.42 14.15
N SER A 52 1.99 14.54 14.86
CA SER A 52 1.57 15.85 14.35
C SER A 52 2.34 16.27 13.10
N GLY A 53 3.67 16.10 13.08
CA GLY A 53 4.52 16.45 11.95
C GLY A 53 4.32 15.54 10.75
N ALA A 54 4.33 14.21 10.94
CA ALA A 54 4.18 13.24 9.86
C ALA A 54 2.80 13.32 9.21
N PHE A 55 1.74 13.49 10.02
CA PHE A 55 0.38 13.66 9.51
C PHE A 55 0.24 14.92 8.65
N SER A 56 0.77 16.05 9.15
CA SER A 56 0.76 17.34 8.42
C SER A 56 1.55 17.26 7.11
N ALA A 57 2.74 16.65 7.15
CA ALA A 57 3.58 16.42 5.98
C ALA A 57 2.89 15.53 4.94
N GLY A 58 2.24 14.44 5.37
CA GLY A 58 1.54 13.50 4.51
C GLY A 58 0.34 14.14 3.79
N ILE A 59 -0.49 14.90 4.52
CA ILE A 59 -1.63 15.60 3.92
C ILE A 59 -1.16 16.67 2.94
N LEU A 60 -0.09 17.42 3.28
CA LEU A 60 0.47 18.40 2.38
C LEU A 60 0.98 17.74 1.08
N TRP A 61 1.68 16.63 1.21
CA TRP A 61 2.20 15.87 0.07
C TRP A 61 1.08 15.38 -0.85
N GLN A 62 -0.01 14.88 -0.26
CA GLN A 62 -1.21 14.49 -1.01
C GLN A 62 -1.85 15.70 -1.70
N ALA A 63 -1.93 16.84 -1.01
CA ALA A 63 -2.47 18.08 -1.55
C ALA A 63 -1.62 18.64 -2.71
N LEU A 64 -0.29 18.51 -2.66
CA LEU A 64 0.61 18.91 -3.74
C LEU A 64 0.55 17.98 -4.96
N LYS A 65 0.23 16.69 -4.76
CA LYS A 65 0.08 15.71 -5.85
C LYS A 65 -1.29 15.71 -6.53
N ALA A 66 -2.28 16.43 -6.00
CA ALA A 66 -3.63 16.44 -6.54
C ALA A 66 -3.66 17.03 -7.97
N LYS A 67 -4.19 16.28 -8.93
CA LYS A 67 -4.15 16.60 -10.37
C LYS A 67 -4.84 17.93 -10.69
N ASP A 68 -6.04 18.15 -10.16
CA ASP A 68 -6.83 19.35 -10.41
C ASP A 68 -6.12 20.65 -9.99
N ARG A 69 -5.17 20.56 -9.05
CA ARG A 69 -4.36 21.71 -8.61
C ARG A 69 -3.19 21.99 -9.52
N ALA A 70 -2.63 20.98 -10.19
CA ALA A 70 -1.54 21.18 -11.13
C ALA A 70 -2.00 22.03 -12.31
N ASP A 71 -3.19 21.75 -12.85
CA ASP A 71 -3.79 22.49 -13.96
C ASP A 71 -4.11 23.95 -13.56
N GLN A 72 -4.60 24.15 -12.33
CA GLN A 72 -4.85 25.49 -11.79
C GLN A 72 -3.56 26.29 -11.53
N LEU A 73 -2.52 25.63 -11.03
CA LEU A 73 -1.21 26.25 -10.79
C LEU A 73 -0.57 26.67 -12.13
N GLN A 74 -0.70 25.85 -13.18
CA GLN A 74 -0.23 26.19 -14.52
C GLN A 74 -0.86 27.47 -15.05
N ASN A 75 -2.18 27.65 -14.89
CA ASN A 75 -2.86 28.88 -15.33
C ASN A 75 -2.38 30.13 -14.59
N MET A 76 -2.04 30.01 -13.30
CA MET A 76 -1.52 31.12 -12.51
C MET A 76 -0.05 31.42 -12.79
N LEU A 77 0.74 30.39 -13.14
CA LEU A 77 2.14 30.53 -13.51
C LEU A 77 2.35 31.19 -14.89
N MET A 78 1.27 31.43 -15.67
CA MET A 78 1.30 32.18 -16.93
C MET A 78 1.32 33.71 -16.74
N LEU A 79 1.03 34.22 -15.55
CA LEU A 79 1.10 35.65 -15.23
C LEU A 79 2.54 36.04 -14.87
N PRO A 80 2.97 37.31 -15.05
CA PRO A 80 4.27 37.75 -14.55
C PRO A 80 4.26 37.85 -13.01
N PHE A 81 5.12 37.11 -12.32
CA PHE A 81 5.28 37.18 -10.85
C PHE A 81 6.74 36.99 -10.39
N ASP A 82 7.03 37.47 -9.19
CA ASP A 82 8.27 37.17 -8.47
C ASP A 82 8.21 35.74 -7.89
N ASN A 83 9.12 34.86 -8.31
CA ASN A 83 9.16 33.44 -7.91
C ASN A 83 9.11 33.24 -6.38
N GLY A 84 9.95 33.93 -5.61
CA GLY A 84 10.00 33.77 -4.16
C GLY A 84 8.70 34.20 -3.45
N LYS A 85 8.07 35.30 -3.92
CA LYS A 85 6.80 35.78 -3.34
C LYS A 85 5.66 34.83 -3.68
N PHE A 86 5.65 34.24 -4.87
CA PHE A 86 4.66 33.25 -5.28
C PHE A 86 4.77 31.98 -4.43
N VAL A 87 5.96 31.39 -4.35
CA VAL A 87 6.22 30.15 -3.61
C VAL A 87 5.83 30.29 -2.14
N PHE A 88 6.22 31.39 -1.49
CA PHE A 88 5.85 31.61 -0.09
C PHE A 88 4.34 31.81 0.09
N SER A 89 3.69 32.59 -0.77
CA SER A 89 2.23 32.81 -0.71
C SER A 89 1.45 31.51 -0.91
N TYR A 90 1.92 30.67 -1.83
CA TYR A 90 1.32 29.38 -2.14
C TYR A 90 1.50 28.37 -0.98
N ILE A 91 2.71 28.20 -0.47
CA ILE A 91 2.97 27.27 0.63
C ILE A 91 2.31 27.74 1.92
N ALA A 92 2.33 29.05 2.21
CA ALA A 92 1.68 29.58 3.41
C ALA A 92 0.16 29.35 3.37
N SER A 93 -0.49 29.56 2.21
CA SER A 93 -1.94 29.37 2.08
C SER A 93 -2.33 27.89 2.12
N LEU A 94 -1.60 27.04 1.40
CA LEU A 94 -1.83 25.60 1.35
C LEU A 94 -1.51 24.93 2.69
N GLY A 95 -0.44 25.37 3.36
CA GLY A 95 -0.07 24.99 4.71
C GLY A 95 -1.13 25.40 5.73
N SER A 96 -1.60 26.65 5.69
CA SER A 96 -2.69 27.12 6.56
C SER A 96 -3.96 26.29 6.37
N TYR A 97 -4.29 25.94 5.14
CA TYR A 97 -5.43 25.05 4.85
C TYR A 97 -5.25 23.67 5.47
N VAL A 98 -4.10 23.03 5.30
CA VAL A 98 -3.81 21.70 5.87
C VAL A 98 -3.85 21.74 7.39
N CYS A 99 -3.19 22.73 7.99
CA CYS A 99 -3.13 22.89 9.43
C CYS A 99 -4.52 23.08 10.04
N LEU A 100 -5.32 23.99 9.48
CA LEU A 100 -6.61 24.36 10.07
C LEU A 100 -7.72 23.35 9.79
N THR A 101 -7.71 22.67 8.64
CA THR A 101 -8.83 21.79 8.25
C THR A 101 -8.63 20.32 8.58
N LYS A 102 -7.37 19.85 8.66
CA LYS A 102 -7.07 18.43 8.82
C LYS A 102 -6.26 18.15 10.06
N THR A 103 -5.15 18.85 10.26
CA THR A 103 -4.25 18.55 11.38
C THR A 103 -4.84 19.05 12.70
N ALA A 104 -5.65 20.11 12.68
CA ALA A 104 -6.40 20.59 13.84
C ALA A 104 -7.32 19.53 14.46
N ILE A 105 -7.95 18.67 13.64
CA ILE A 105 -8.81 17.58 14.14
C ILE A 105 -7.96 16.52 14.86
N LEU A 106 -6.82 16.15 14.28
CA LEU A 106 -5.88 15.21 14.89
C LEU A 106 -5.31 15.77 16.21
N LEU A 107 -4.90 17.04 16.23
CA LEU A 107 -4.41 17.70 17.44
C LEU A 107 -5.51 17.79 18.51
N ALA A 108 -6.74 18.15 18.15
CA ALA A 108 -7.87 18.17 19.08
C ALA A 108 -8.12 16.79 19.71
N LEU A 109 -8.05 15.72 18.92
CA LEU A 109 -8.15 14.35 19.43
C LEU A 109 -7.01 14.02 20.40
N LEU A 110 -5.77 14.31 20.02
CA LEU A 110 -4.58 13.99 20.83
C LEU A 110 -4.54 14.80 22.13
N TRP A 111 -4.92 16.08 22.08
CA TRP A 111 -4.99 16.93 23.26
C TRP A 111 -6.11 16.51 24.22
N ALA A 112 -7.28 16.09 23.69
CA ALA A 112 -8.38 15.61 24.52
C ALA A 112 -8.02 14.33 25.28
N VAL A 113 -7.24 13.44 24.66
CA VAL A 113 -6.89 12.13 25.22
C VAL A 113 -5.66 12.18 26.14
N SER A 114 -4.69 13.03 25.83
CA SER A 114 -3.38 13.02 26.51
C SER A 114 -3.22 14.12 27.58
N SER A 115 -4.18 15.04 27.72
CA SER A 115 -4.11 16.22 28.61
C SER A 115 -2.72 16.87 28.67
N PRO A 116 -2.15 17.29 27.52
CA PRO A 116 -0.75 17.71 27.43
C PRO A 116 -0.48 19.02 28.17
N GLY A 117 0.76 19.20 28.63
CA GLY A 117 1.24 20.46 29.20
C GLY A 117 1.28 21.58 28.16
N SER A 118 1.35 22.85 28.62
CA SER A 118 1.39 24.01 27.70
C SER A 118 2.57 23.94 26.72
N GLU A 119 3.74 23.46 27.16
CA GLU A 119 4.92 23.32 26.30
C GLU A 119 4.72 22.27 25.18
N GLU A 120 4.05 21.16 25.50
CA GLU A 120 3.76 20.08 24.56
C GLU A 120 2.74 20.52 23.49
N ILE A 121 1.77 21.36 23.88
CA ILE A 121 0.82 21.97 22.94
C ILE A 121 1.60 22.83 21.94
N PHE A 122 2.46 23.74 22.41
CA PHE A 122 3.27 24.57 21.52
C PHE A 122 4.20 23.74 20.64
N GLY A 123 4.85 22.71 21.19
CA GLY A 123 5.72 21.81 20.45
C GLY A 123 5.00 21.04 19.34
N SER A 124 3.78 20.56 19.61
CA SER A 124 2.96 19.84 18.64
C SER A 124 2.49 20.73 17.49
N VAL A 125 2.11 21.98 17.78
CA VAL A 125 1.75 22.97 16.74
C VAL A 125 2.97 23.34 15.91
N LEU A 126 4.12 23.59 16.55
CA LEU A 126 5.37 23.89 15.86
C LEU A 126 5.78 22.71 14.95
N CYS A 127 5.66 21.48 15.43
CA CYS A 127 6.00 20.29 14.66
C CYS A 127 5.08 20.08 13.45
N ALA A 128 3.78 20.38 13.59
CA ALA A 128 2.84 20.38 12.46
C ALA A 128 3.23 21.40 11.38
N VAL A 129 3.58 22.64 11.79
CA VAL A 129 4.02 23.70 10.86
C VAL A 129 5.35 23.33 10.19
N LEU A 130 6.32 22.81 10.95
CA LEU A 130 7.58 22.34 10.40
C LEU A 130 7.37 21.16 9.44
N GLY A 131 6.48 20.21 9.77
CA GLY A 131 6.12 19.12 8.88
C GLY A 131 5.59 19.61 7.53
N VAL A 132 4.79 20.68 7.53
CA VAL A 132 4.33 21.35 6.30
C VAL A 132 5.51 21.97 5.53
N LEU A 133 6.34 22.79 6.17
CA LEU A 133 7.46 23.45 5.50
C LEU A 133 8.46 22.43 4.92
N LEU A 134 8.74 21.37 5.68
CA LEU A 134 9.61 20.27 5.28
C LEU A 134 9.03 19.52 4.08
N ALA A 135 7.75 19.15 4.12
CA ALA A 135 7.10 18.46 3.01
C ALA A 135 7.13 19.31 1.73
N ALA A 136 6.96 20.64 1.84
CA ALA A 136 7.07 21.54 0.70
C ALA A 136 8.51 21.63 0.16
N ALA A 137 9.51 21.77 1.03
CA ALA A 137 10.92 21.83 0.65
C ALA A 137 11.42 20.51 0.03
N VAL A 138 10.98 19.38 0.59
CA VAL A 138 11.26 18.04 0.06
C VAL A 138 10.60 17.85 -1.31
N PHE A 139 9.37 18.35 -1.48
CA PHE A 139 8.68 18.28 -2.77
C PHE A 139 9.40 19.10 -3.85
N ALA A 140 9.88 20.28 -3.49
CA ALA A 140 10.69 21.13 -4.36
C ALA A 140 12.01 20.46 -4.79
N ARG A 141 12.72 19.81 -3.86
CA ARG A 141 14.00 19.12 -4.13
C ARG A 141 13.88 17.64 -4.47
N ARG A 142 12.71 17.17 -4.92
CA ARG A 142 12.45 15.75 -5.25
C ARG A 142 13.44 15.10 -6.21
N HIS A 143 14.16 15.90 -7.01
CA HIS A 143 15.20 15.42 -7.93
C HIS A 143 16.49 14.94 -7.22
N GLN A 144 16.78 15.45 -6.02
CA GLN A 144 17.94 15.06 -5.21
C GLN A 144 17.53 14.10 -4.08
N TRP A 145 16.98 12.95 -4.46
CA TRP A 145 16.35 12.00 -3.53
C TRP A 145 17.26 11.51 -2.40
N TYR A 146 18.58 11.40 -2.63
CA TYR A 146 19.55 11.03 -1.60
C TYR A 146 19.68 12.08 -0.49
N ALA A 147 19.85 13.35 -0.85
CA ALA A 147 19.97 14.46 0.11
C ALA A 147 18.67 14.67 0.90
N VAL A 148 17.53 14.52 0.22
CA VAL A 148 16.21 14.53 0.85
C VAL A 148 16.04 13.40 1.85
N SER A 149 16.41 12.17 1.48
CA SER A 149 16.29 11.00 2.36
C SER A 149 17.13 11.15 3.63
N LEU A 150 18.38 11.59 3.48
CA LEU A 150 19.27 11.86 4.61
C LEU A 150 18.74 12.96 5.54
N TRP A 151 18.13 14.01 4.98
CA TRP A 151 17.56 15.10 5.77
C TRP A 151 16.29 14.67 6.53
N VAL A 152 15.43 13.87 5.91
CA VAL A 152 14.25 13.30 6.59
C VAL A 152 14.67 12.33 7.70
N LEU A 153 15.70 11.50 7.45
CA LEU A 153 16.25 10.57 8.45
C LEU A 153 16.90 11.30 9.64
N SER A 154 17.60 12.42 9.39
CA SER A 154 18.18 13.20 10.49
C SER A 154 17.10 13.88 11.34
N LEU A 155 16.01 14.35 10.71
CA LEU A 155 14.86 14.94 11.40
C LEU A 155 14.10 13.94 12.27
N THR A 156 13.85 12.74 11.76
CA THR A 156 13.19 11.69 12.54
C THR A 156 14.06 11.27 13.73
N ALA A 157 15.38 11.18 13.56
CA ALA A 157 16.31 10.93 14.66
C ALA A 157 16.27 12.06 15.71
N ILE A 158 16.28 13.33 15.30
CA ILE A 158 16.21 14.48 16.22
C ILE A 158 14.91 14.44 17.05
N LEU A 159 13.78 14.16 16.41
CA LEU A 159 12.47 14.06 17.07
C LEU A 159 12.41 12.92 18.11
N LEU A 160 13.02 11.77 17.80
CA LEU A 160 13.02 10.61 18.67
C LEU A 160 13.99 10.74 19.86
N PHE A 161 15.19 11.29 19.63
CA PHE A 161 16.24 11.34 20.66
C PHE A 161 16.24 12.63 21.50
N PHE A 162 15.79 13.75 20.95
CA PHE A 162 15.89 15.06 21.61
C PHE A 162 14.55 15.70 21.94
N GLY A 163 13.40 15.06 21.68
CA GLY A 163 12.06 15.65 21.79
C GLY A 163 11.68 16.27 23.15
N GLU A 164 12.32 15.86 24.25
CA GLU A 164 12.08 16.42 25.60
C GLU A 164 13.17 17.40 26.08
N ARG A 165 14.20 17.66 25.26
CA ARG A 165 15.35 18.49 25.64
C ARG A 165 15.27 19.87 25.00
N ILE A 166 15.89 20.88 25.64
CA ILE A 166 15.93 22.27 25.11
C ILE A 166 16.55 22.36 23.70
N TRP A 167 17.42 21.40 23.36
CA TRP A 167 18.02 21.24 22.03
C TRP A 167 17.00 20.98 20.92
N PHE A 168 15.82 20.45 21.25
CA PHE A 168 14.71 20.30 20.31
C PHE A 168 14.37 21.63 19.64
N TRP A 169 14.17 22.70 20.42
CA TRP A 169 13.76 24.01 19.91
C TRP A 169 14.82 24.60 18.97
N VAL A 170 16.10 24.49 19.34
CA VAL A 170 17.23 24.98 18.53
C VAL A 170 17.32 24.24 17.20
N LEU A 171 17.26 22.90 17.23
CA LEU A 171 17.33 22.07 16.03
C LEU A 171 16.09 22.22 15.16
N ALA A 172 14.90 22.37 15.75
CA ALA A 172 13.65 22.63 15.06
C ALA A 172 13.69 23.99 14.33
N ALA A 173 14.19 25.03 15.00
CA ALA A 173 14.39 26.34 14.38
C ALA A 173 15.41 26.31 13.23
N GLY A 174 16.55 25.62 13.42
CA GLY A 174 17.55 25.44 12.37
C GLY A 174 16.99 24.72 11.13
N ASN A 175 16.22 23.66 11.33
CA ASN A 175 15.58 22.95 10.22
C ASN A 175 14.48 23.77 9.53
N GLY A 176 13.72 24.54 10.29
CA GLY A 176 12.77 25.51 9.74
C GLY A 176 13.47 26.56 8.86
N ALA A 177 14.60 27.09 9.32
CA ALA A 177 15.40 28.05 8.56
C ALA A 177 15.96 27.44 7.27
N ILE A 178 16.47 26.20 7.31
CA ILE A 178 16.93 25.47 6.12
C ILE A 178 15.77 25.25 5.15
N ALA A 179 14.58 24.85 5.64
CA ALA A 179 13.40 24.67 4.80
C ALA A 179 13.00 25.98 4.11
N VAL A 180 12.95 27.09 4.85
CA VAL A 180 12.65 28.42 4.29
C VAL A 180 13.71 28.86 3.28
N TRP A 181 14.98 28.63 3.57
CA TRP A 181 16.08 28.95 2.66
C TRP A 181 15.99 28.17 1.35
N ILE A 182 15.67 26.88 1.40
CA ILE A 182 15.42 26.05 0.21
C ILE A 182 14.24 26.62 -0.58
N LEU A 183 13.13 26.93 0.09
CA LEU A 183 11.93 27.45 -0.55
C LEU A 183 12.14 28.83 -1.19
N TYR A 184 12.99 29.67 -0.60
CA TYR A 184 13.34 30.98 -1.15
C TYR A 184 14.11 30.87 -2.47
N HIS A 185 14.98 29.87 -2.61
CA HIS A 185 15.80 29.62 -3.81
C HIS A 185 15.14 28.67 -4.81
N THR A 186 13.86 28.35 -4.62
CA THR A 186 13.13 27.42 -5.48
C THR A 186 12.24 28.17 -6.45
N ASP A 187 12.24 27.75 -7.72
CA ASP A 187 11.33 28.28 -8.73
C ASP A 187 9.91 27.72 -8.58
N GLY A 188 8.89 28.57 -8.77
CA GLY A 188 7.47 28.18 -8.65
C GLY A 188 7.06 26.99 -9.54
N TYR A 189 7.79 26.77 -10.65
CA TYR A 189 7.61 25.64 -11.56
C TYR A 189 7.91 24.28 -10.92
N SER A 190 8.72 24.21 -9.86
CA SER A 190 9.03 22.93 -9.17
C SER A 190 7.78 22.30 -8.53
N PHE A 191 6.77 23.11 -8.24
CA PHE A 191 5.51 22.67 -7.63
C PHE A 191 4.52 22.09 -8.63
N ILE A 192 4.75 22.28 -9.94
CA ILE A 192 3.98 21.55 -10.96
C ILE A 192 4.39 20.08 -10.88
N PHE A 193 3.43 19.24 -10.47
CA PHE A 193 3.58 17.80 -10.63
C PHE A 193 3.34 17.46 -12.09
N GLU A 194 4.38 17.62 -12.91
CA GLU A 194 4.37 17.02 -14.23
C GLU A 194 4.35 15.52 -14.02
N ARG A 195 3.21 14.89 -14.34
CA ARG A 195 3.19 13.47 -14.63
C ARG A 195 4.12 13.35 -15.82
N ARG A 196 5.42 13.11 -15.58
CA ARG A 196 6.26 12.47 -16.59
C ARG A 196 5.50 11.19 -16.90
N ILE A 197 4.66 11.25 -17.93
CA ILE A 197 4.38 10.08 -18.73
C ILE A 197 5.79 9.63 -19.02
N PRO A 198 6.26 8.51 -18.44
CA PRO A 198 7.53 8.01 -18.84
C PRO A 198 7.28 7.71 -20.32
N PHE A 199 7.77 8.56 -21.21
CA PHE A 199 8.27 8.10 -22.49
C PHE A 199 9.50 7.25 -22.18
N ARG A 200 9.29 6.18 -21.39
CA ARG A 200 9.98 4.94 -21.59
C ARG A 200 9.45 4.49 -22.95
N GLN A 201 10.11 4.93 -24.00
CA GLN A 201 10.50 3.95 -25.00
C GLN A 201 11.23 2.87 -24.20
N GLY A 202 10.45 1.93 -23.68
CA GLY A 202 11.00 0.77 -23.02
C GLY A 202 11.93 0.20 -24.05
N LYS A 203 13.23 0.14 -23.76
CA LYS A 203 14.18 -0.64 -24.55
C LYS A 203 13.45 -1.94 -24.84
N ILE A 204 13.16 -2.20 -26.11
CA ILE A 204 12.56 -3.45 -26.56
C ILE A 204 13.62 -4.49 -26.21
N HIS A 205 13.51 -5.03 -25.01
CA HIS A 205 14.38 -6.09 -24.56
C HIS A 205 13.97 -7.31 -25.37
N SER A 206 14.92 -7.85 -26.14
CA SER A 206 14.71 -9.00 -27.04
C SER A 206 14.35 -10.31 -26.33
N ARG A 207 14.05 -10.26 -25.02
CA ARG A 207 13.57 -11.39 -24.23
C ARG A 207 12.20 -11.06 -23.66
N HIS A 208 11.17 -11.48 -24.38
CA HIS A 208 9.78 -11.46 -23.92
C HIS A 208 9.62 -12.45 -22.76
N SER A 209 9.48 -11.94 -21.54
CA SER A 209 9.18 -12.75 -20.36
C SER A 209 7.76 -12.43 -19.90
N ILE A 210 6.89 -13.42 -19.97
CA ILE A 210 5.48 -13.32 -19.54
C ILE A 210 5.38 -12.97 -18.05
N TRP A 211 6.37 -13.38 -17.25
CA TRP A 211 6.46 -13.02 -15.83
C TRP A 211 6.58 -11.51 -15.63
N ARG A 212 7.37 -10.81 -16.45
CA ARG A 212 7.47 -9.35 -16.37
C ARG A 212 6.15 -8.68 -16.71
N TYR A 213 5.38 -9.27 -17.62
CA TYR A 213 4.03 -8.81 -17.92
C TYR A 213 3.11 -8.97 -16.71
N PHE A 214 3.05 -10.17 -16.10
CA PHE A 214 2.23 -10.41 -14.90
C PHE A 214 2.59 -9.49 -13.73
N PHE A 215 3.88 -9.33 -13.42
CA PHE A 215 4.32 -8.41 -12.38
C PHE A 215 3.94 -6.96 -12.69
N ARG A 216 4.14 -6.50 -13.94
CA ARG A 216 3.76 -5.15 -14.35
C ARG A 216 2.25 -4.95 -14.29
N TYR A 217 1.47 -5.96 -14.64
CA TYR A 217 0.01 -5.95 -14.58
C TYR A 217 -0.49 -5.87 -13.13
N LEU A 218 0.02 -6.72 -12.24
CA LEU A 218 -0.28 -6.65 -10.80
C LEU A 218 0.12 -5.30 -10.19
N LEU A 219 1.32 -4.80 -10.48
CA LEU A 219 1.79 -3.49 -9.98
C LEU A 219 0.96 -2.30 -10.49
N SER A 220 0.35 -2.44 -11.67
CA SER A 220 -0.56 -1.46 -12.24
C SER A 220 -1.91 -1.43 -11.50
N HIS A 221 -2.42 -2.60 -11.10
CA HIS A 221 -3.74 -2.75 -10.50
C HIS A 221 -3.66 -2.80 -8.96
N LYS A 222 -3.81 -1.61 -8.35
CA LYS A 222 -3.70 -1.43 -6.89
C LYS A 222 -4.60 -2.34 -6.06
N ASN A 223 -5.80 -2.64 -6.58
CA ASN A 223 -6.77 -3.49 -5.89
C ASN A 223 -6.26 -4.94 -5.75
N TYR A 224 -5.55 -5.45 -6.76
CA TYR A 224 -5.00 -6.81 -6.76
C TYR A 224 -3.81 -6.93 -5.80
N LEU A 225 -2.96 -5.90 -5.75
CA LEU A 225 -1.89 -5.81 -4.77
C LEU A 225 -2.44 -5.74 -3.34
N ALA A 226 -3.46 -4.90 -3.11
CA ALA A 226 -4.08 -4.78 -1.80
C ALA A 226 -4.67 -6.13 -1.35
N ASN A 227 -5.38 -6.85 -2.22
CA ASN A 227 -5.93 -8.16 -1.87
C ASN A 227 -4.85 -9.21 -1.59
N THR A 228 -3.77 -9.23 -2.39
CA THR A 228 -2.63 -10.13 -2.14
C THR A 228 -1.95 -9.81 -0.81
N ALA A 229 -1.78 -8.53 -0.49
CA ALA A 229 -1.22 -8.08 0.78
C ALA A 229 -2.14 -8.41 1.97
N ILE A 230 -3.46 -8.25 1.82
CA ILE A 230 -4.45 -8.67 2.83
C ILE A 230 -4.34 -10.16 3.08
N LEU A 231 -4.25 -10.99 2.03
CA LEU A 231 -4.09 -12.43 2.16
C LEU A 231 -2.80 -12.82 2.90
N TRP A 232 -1.68 -12.13 2.64
CA TRP A 232 -0.44 -12.32 3.41
C TRP A 232 -0.57 -11.83 4.86
N GLY A 233 -1.32 -10.76 5.10
CA GLY A 233 -1.69 -10.34 6.45
C GLY A 233 -2.51 -11.40 7.19
N VAL A 234 -3.48 -12.02 6.51
CA VAL A 234 -4.23 -13.18 7.02
C VAL A 234 -3.28 -14.34 7.28
N ALA A 235 -2.31 -14.62 6.41
CA ALA A 235 -1.30 -15.66 6.64
C ALA A 235 -0.52 -15.44 7.94
N CYS A 236 -0.24 -14.20 8.33
CA CYS A 236 0.41 -13.88 9.60
C CYS A 236 -0.50 -14.12 10.83
N VAL A 237 -1.78 -13.77 10.73
CA VAL A 237 -2.70 -13.76 11.89
C VAL A 237 -3.43 -15.10 12.06
N LEU A 238 -3.69 -15.83 10.97
CA LEU A 238 -4.44 -17.08 10.97
C LEU A 238 -3.85 -18.18 11.88
N PRO A 239 -2.51 -18.36 11.98
CA PRO A 239 -1.90 -19.28 12.95
C PRO A 239 -2.26 -18.99 14.40
N PHE A 240 -2.53 -17.73 14.77
CA PHE A 240 -2.91 -17.36 16.13
C PHE A 240 -4.29 -17.91 16.49
N PHE A 241 -5.25 -17.77 15.58
CA PHE A 241 -6.61 -18.24 15.79
C PHE A 241 -6.72 -19.77 15.69
N LEU A 242 -6.11 -20.38 14.67
CA LEU A 242 -6.17 -21.83 14.48
C LEU A 242 -5.27 -22.57 15.48
N GLY A 243 -4.14 -21.97 15.88
CA GLY A 243 -3.16 -22.56 16.78
C GLY A 243 -3.68 -22.82 18.19
N GLN A 244 -4.61 -21.99 18.68
CA GLN A 244 -5.26 -22.20 19.97
C GLN A 244 -6.03 -23.53 20.05
N THR A 245 -6.41 -24.09 18.90
CA THR A 245 -7.14 -25.38 18.85
C THR A 245 -6.22 -26.60 18.99
N GLY A 246 -4.90 -26.43 19.04
CA GLY A 246 -3.92 -27.50 19.29
C GLY A 246 -3.91 -28.64 18.25
N ASN A 247 -4.60 -28.47 17.12
CA ASN A 247 -4.98 -29.55 16.23
C ASN A 247 -4.06 -29.70 15.01
N LEU A 248 -3.83 -30.95 14.57
CA LEU A 248 -3.10 -31.31 13.33
C LEU A 248 -3.72 -30.71 12.06
N PHE A 249 -4.94 -30.18 12.16
CA PHE A 249 -5.68 -29.52 11.08
C PHE A 249 -5.25 -28.08 10.80
N THR A 250 -4.54 -27.43 11.73
CA THR A 250 -4.18 -26.00 11.64
C THR A 250 -3.40 -25.68 10.36
N ALA A 251 -2.36 -26.47 10.03
CA ALA A 251 -1.52 -26.18 8.88
C ALA A 251 -2.22 -26.49 7.53
N PRO A 252 -2.81 -27.69 7.31
CA PRO A 252 -3.49 -27.98 6.04
C PRO A 252 -4.67 -27.04 5.76
N VAL A 253 -5.47 -26.70 6.78
CA VAL A 253 -6.57 -25.74 6.62
C VAL A 253 -6.04 -24.36 6.29
N GLY A 254 -4.98 -23.91 6.94
CA GLY A 254 -4.29 -22.66 6.62
C GLY A 254 -3.89 -22.59 5.13
N PHE A 255 -3.19 -23.60 4.61
CA PHE A 255 -2.77 -23.64 3.20
C PHE A 255 -3.97 -23.61 2.24
N SER A 256 -5.05 -24.31 2.56
CA SER A 256 -6.26 -24.29 1.73
C SER A 256 -6.92 -22.89 1.65
N ILE A 257 -6.95 -22.16 2.77
CA ILE A 257 -7.50 -20.80 2.82
C ILE A 257 -6.58 -19.85 2.06
N LEU A 258 -5.26 -20.00 2.20
CA LEU A 258 -4.28 -19.15 1.52
C LEU A 258 -4.22 -19.39 0.01
N SER A 259 -4.74 -20.52 -0.47
CA SER A 259 -4.95 -20.75 -1.90
C SER A 259 -6.06 -19.86 -2.51
N MET A 260 -6.86 -19.16 -1.69
CA MET A 260 -7.91 -18.23 -2.13
C MET A 260 -7.35 -16.89 -2.64
N ASN A 261 -6.28 -16.90 -3.45
CA ASN A 261 -5.78 -15.66 -4.05
C ASN A 261 -6.59 -15.29 -5.32
N THR A 262 -7.82 -14.84 -5.07
CA THR A 262 -8.83 -14.56 -6.11
C THR A 262 -8.26 -13.81 -7.32
N PRO A 263 -7.69 -12.59 -7.21
CA PRO A 263 -7.30 -11.78 -8.38
C PRO A 263 -6.16 -12.39 -9.20
N VAL A 264 -5.30 -13.20 -8.59
CA VAL A 264 -4.23 -13.89 -9.32
C VAL A 264 -4.76 -15.14 -10.01
N CYS A 265 -5.71 -15.85 -9.39
CA CYS A 265 -6.31 -17.05 -9.94
C CYS A 265 -7.21 -16.80 -11.17
N ILE A 266 -7.78 -15.61 -11.32
CA ILE A 266 -8.70 -15.23 -12.43
C ILE A 266 -8.08 -14.30 -13.47
N LEU A 267 -6.74 -14.24 -13.53
CA LEU A 267 -6.04 -13.18 -14.27
C LEU A 267 -6.33 -13.16 -15.78
N LEU A 268 -6.57 -14.33 -16.39
CA LEU A 268 -7.00 -14.41 -17.80
C LEU A 268 -8.47 -14.02 -17.98
N SER A 269 -9.32 -14.40 -17.03
CA SER A 269 -10.74 -14.07 -17.06
C SER A 269 -11.00 -12.58 -16.88
N CYS A 270 -10.08 -11.87 -16.19
CA CYS A 270 -10.12 -10.42 -16.03
C CYS A 270 -9.80 -9.63 -17.31
N ASP A 271 -9.16 -10.26 -18.30
CA ASP A 271 -8.76 -9.59 -19.54
C ASP A 271 -9.10 -10.47 -20.75
N PRO A 272 -10.30 -10.29 -21.35
CA PRO A 272 -10.72 -11.04 -22.52
C PRO A 272 -9.79 -10.88 -23.72
N ASP A 273 -9.17 -9.72 -23.87
CA ASP A 273 -8.24 -9.43 -24.96
C ASP A 273 -6.93 -10.20 -24.77
N LEU A 274 -6.42 -10.27 -23.53
CA LEU A 274 -5.30 -11.14 -23.18
C LEU A 274 -5.66 -12.61 -23.41
N LEU A 275 -6.86 -13.04 -23.02
CA LEU A 275 -7.31 -14.41 -23.24
C LEU A 275 -7.36 -14.74 -24.74
N LEU A 276 -7.92 -13.85 -25.57
CA LEU A 276 -7.94 -14.00 -27.03
C LEU A 276 -6.53 -14.02 -27.63
N ALA A 277 -5.65 -13.13 -27.18
CA ALA A 277 -4.27 -13.06 -27.64
C ALA A 277 -3.49 -14.35 -27.29
N VAL A 278 -3.68 -14.89 -26.09
CA VAL A 278 -3.07 -16.16 -25.67
C VAL A 278 -3.59 -17.32 -26.52
N HIS A 279 -4.89 -17.31 -26.85
CA HIS A 279 -5.50 -18.35 -27.70
C HIS A 279 -5.10 -18.27 -29.18
N ALA A 280 -4.54 -17.14 -29.61
CA ALA A 280 -4.06 -16.94 -30.98
C ALA A 280 -2.58 -17.32 -31.16
N LEU A 281 -1.84 -17.59 -30.08
CA LEU A 281 -0.39 -17.85 -30.16
C LEU A 281 -0.07 -19.31 -30.51
N PRO A 282 0.87 -19.58 -31.43
CA PRO A 282 1.37 -20.93 -31.66
C PRO A 282 2.09 -21.46 -30.41
N GLY A 283 1.81 -22.69 -30.00
CA GLY A 283 2.39 -23.28 -28.78
C GLY A 283 1.89 -22.66 -27.47
N GLN A 284 0.71 -22.02 -27.50
CA GLN A 284 0.06 -21.32 -26.39
C GLN A 284 0.09 -22.05 -25.03
N ARG A 285 -0.08 -23.39 -25.00
CA ARG A 285 -0.13 -24.15 -23.76
C ARG A 285 1.21 -24.11 -23.03
N LYS A 286 2.30 -24.40 -23.71
CA LYS A 286 3.65 -24.33 -23.11
C LYS A 286 4.08 -22.90 -22.87
N ALA A 287 3.77 -22.00 -23.81
CA ALA A 287 4.18 -20.61 -23.74
C ALA A 287 3.49 -19.86 -22.59
N PHE A 288 2.24 -20.18 -22.25
CA PHE A 288 1.47 -19.44 -21.26
C PHE A 288 1.06 -20.26 -20.03
N CYS A 289 0.50 -21.47 -20.20
CA CYS A 289 -0.02 -22.26 -19.07
C CYS A 289 1.09 -22.62 -18.06
N LEU A 290 2.28 -22.98 -18.56
CA LEU A 290 3.42 -23.31 -17.69
C LEU A 290 3.92 -22.08 -16.90
N PRO A 291 4.27 -20.93 -17.52
CA PRO A 291 4.71 -19.77 -16.75
C PRO A 291 3.62 -19.18 -15.87
N TYR A 292 2.33 -19.27 -16.25
CA TYR A 292 1.22 -18.85 -15.41
C TYR A 292 1.05 -19.76 -14.18
N GLY A 293 1.08 -21.08 -14.37
CA GLY A 293 1.05 -22.04 -13.26
C GLY A 293 2.24 -21.88 -12.31
N LEU A 294 3.45 -21.67 -12.85
CA LEU A 294 4.64 -21.39 -12.03
C LEU A 294 4.52 -20.05 -11.28
N PHE A 295 3.90 -19.05 -11.89
CA PHE A 295 3.65 -17.76 -11.25
C PHE A 295 2.69 -17.90 -10.06
N LEU A 296 1.56 -18.59 -10.26
CA LEU A 296 0.61 -18.92 -9.20
C LEU A 296 1.27 -19.73 -8.07
N PHE A 297 2.08 -20.72 -8.44
CA PHE A 297 2.82 -21.54 -7.48
C PHE A 297 3.74 -20.67 -6.61
N CYS A 298 4.51 -19.75 -7.20
CA CYS A 298 5.39 -18.88 -6.42
C CYS A 298 4.62 -17.94 -5.47
N VAL A 299 3.46 -17.43 -5.91
CA VAL A 299 2.62 -16.57 -5.05
C VAL A 299 2.01 -17.36 -3.89
N ASN A 300 1.49 -18.55 -4.15
CA ASN A 300 0.93 -19.43 -3.11
C ASN A 300 2.03 -19.92 -2.16
N LEU A 301 3.19 -20.30 -2.68
CA LEU A 301 4.34 -20.71 -1.87
C LEU A 301 4.85 -19.57 -0.98
N ALA A 302 4.83 -18.33 -1.46
CA ALA A 302 5.16 -17.17 -0.63
C ALA A 302 4.15 -16.98 0.50
N ALA A 303 2.85 -17.12 0.23
CA ALA A 303 1.80 -17.04 1.25
C ALA A 303 1.95 -18.15 2.31
N ASP A 304 2.15 -19.40 1.87
CA ASP A 304 2.36 -20.55 2.75
C ASP A 304 3.66 -20.43 3.56
N GLY A 305 4.72 -19.87 2.96
CA GLY A 305 5.99 -19.58 3.65
C GLY A 305 5.83 -18.54 4.75
N ILE A 306 5.07 -17.46 4.49
CA ILE A 306 4.74 -16.46 5.52
C ILE A 306 3.93 -17.11 6.65
N PHE A 307 2.95 -17.95 6.31
CA PHE A 307 2.15 -18.68 7.28
C PHE A 307 2.98 -19.62 8.15
N LEU A 308 3.86 -20.43 7.55
CA LEU A 308 4.77 -21.33 8.26
C LEU A 308 5.72 -20.56 9.18
N CYS A 309 6.27 -19.44 8.71
CA CYS A 309 7.13 -18.58 9.53
C CYS A 309 6.37 -18.03 10.75
N SER A 310 5.15 -17.55 10.53
CA SER A 310 4.28 -17.07 11.61
C SER A 310 3.89 -18.19 12.59
N LEU A 311 3.53 -19.37 12.09
CA LEU A 311 3.21 -20.54 12.92
C LEU A 311 4.40 -20.98 13.77
N GLN A 312 5.60 -21.02 13.19
CA GLN A 312 6.83 -21.38 13.89
C GLN A 312 7.17 -20.39 15.01
N LEU A 313 6.95 -19.08 14.78
CA LEU A 313 7.21 -18.04 15.78
C LEU A 313 6.21 -18.07 16.94
N GLN A 314 4.94 -18.44 16.68
CA GLN A 314 3.87 -18.37 17.68
C GLN A 314 3.74 -19.65 18.50
N ASN A 315 3.67 -20.81 17.84
CA ASN A 315 3.33 -22.09 18.49
C ASN A 315 4.46 -23.13 18.39
N GLY A 316 5.45 -22.90 17.52
CA GLY A 316 6.42 -23.91 17.13
C GLY A 316 5.78 -25.10 16.40
N GLY A 317 6.55 -26.15 16.13
CA GLY A 317 6.01 -27.41 15.60
C GLY A 317 5.96 -27.53 14.06
N VAL A 318 6.69 -26.70 13.31
CA VAL A 318 6.87 -26.92 11.86
C VAL A 318 7.77 -28.15 11.66
N THR A 319 7.17 -29.22 11.14
CA THR A 319 7.86 -30.47 10.78
C THR A 319 8.16 -30.51 9.28
N ILE A 320 9.08 -31.40 8.88
CA ILE A 320 9.36 -31.66 7.46
C ILE A 320 8.06 -32.01 6.70
N LEU A 321 7.17 -32.79 7.33
CA LEU A 321 5.90 -33.17 6.73
C LEU A 321 4.97 -31.97 6.50
N THR A 322 4.97 -30.97 7.39
CA THR A 322 4.22 -29.72 7.18
C THR A 322 4.79 -28.86 6.05
N MET A 323 6.12 -28.82 5.89
CA MET A 323 6.75 -28.14 4.75
C MET A 323 6.44 -28.84 3.42
N LEU A 324 6.45 -30.17 3.41
CA LEU A 324 6.04 -30.97 2.26
C LEU A 324 4.56 -30.78 1.91
N ALA A 325 3.70 -30.68 2.93
CA ALA A 325 2.28 -30.36 2.74
C ALA A 325 2.10 -28.96 2.13
N ALA A 326 2.79 -27.94 2.64
CA ALA A 326 2.75 -26.60 2.05
C ALA A 326 3.16 -26.61 0.57
N LEU A 327 4.25 -27.30 0.22
CA LEU A 327 4.69 -27.45 -1.16
C LEU A 327 3.62 -28.11 -2.04
N PHE A 328 3.00 -29.18 -1.54
CA PHE A 328 1.90 -29.86 -2.21
C PHE A 328 0.71 -28.93 -2.43
N PHE A 329 0.22 -28.26 -1.39
CA PHE A 329 -0.95 -27.36 -1.48
C PHE A 329 -0.69 -26.18 -2.42
N ALA A 330 0.49 -25.55 -2.35
CA ALA A 330 0.86 -24.46 -3.24
C ALA A 330 0.88 -24.91 -4.71
N LEU A 331 1.45 -26.09 -5.00
CA LEU A 331 1.59 -26.57 -6.38
C LEU A 331 0.27 -27.14 -6.93
N GLN A 332 -0.46 -27.93 -6.15
CA GLN A 332 -1.75 -28.49 -6.55
C GLN A 332 -2.77 -27.37 -6.81
N SER A 333 -2.86 -26.38 -5.92
CA SER A 333 -3.78 -25.23 -6.10
C SER A 333 -3.41 -24.39 -7.32
N ALA A 334 -2.11 -24.20 -7.60
CA ALA A 334 -1.65 -23.49 -8.78
C ALA A 334 -1.99 -24.22 -10.08
N ILE A 335 -1.78 -25.55 -10.13
CA ILE A 335 -2.13 -26.39 -11.28
C ILE A 335 -3.63 -26.35 -11.51
N LEU A 336 -4.45 -26.64 -10.50
CA LEU A 336 -5.90 -26.65 -10.65
C LEU A 336 -6.43 -25.28 -11.05
N SER A 337 -5.92 -24.19 -10.46
CA SER A 337 -6.34 -22.84 -10.85
C SER A 337 -5.97 -22.52 -12.30
N ALA A 338 -4.75 -22.87 -12.72
CA ALA A 338 -4.30 -22.66 -14.10
C ALA A 338 -5.13 -23.47 -15.12
N LEU A 339 -5.43 -24.74 -14.81
CA LEU A 339 -6.27 -25.59 -15.66
C LEU A 339 -7.71 -25.10 -15.72
N LEU A 340 -8.26 -24.70 -14.58
CA LEU A 340 -9.63 -24.20 -14.50
C LEU A 340 -9.74 -22.89 -15.29
N GLU A 341 -8.70 -22.05 -15.30
CA GLU A 341 -8.58 -20.85 -16.15
C GLU A 341 -8.49 -21.17 -17.63
N TRP A 342 -7.78 -22.24 -17.97
CA TRP A 342 -7.63 -22.69 -19.35
C TRP A 342 -8.93 -23.29 -19.93
N PHE A 343 -9.60 -24.17 -19.18
CA PHE A 343 -10.76 -24.90 -19.66
C PHE A 343 -12.10 -24.19 -19.42
N CYS A 344 -12.23 -23.45 -18.32
CA CYS A 344 -13.48 -22.83 -17.91
C CYS A 344 -13.28 -21.36 -17.54
N PRO A 345 -12.78 -20.49 -18.44
CA PRO A 345 -12.62 -19.06 -18.14
C PRO A 345 -13.98 -18.38 -17.89
N ILE A 346 -14.01 -17.39 -17.00
CA ILE A 346 -15.24 -16.62 -16.75
C ILE A 346 -15.45 -15.66 -17.92
N ARG A 347 -16.62 -15.72 -18.56
CA ARG A 347 -16.98 -14.89 -19.72
C ARG A 347 -18.24 -14.08 -19.45
N GLY A 348 -18.42 -12.97 -20.15
CA GLY A 348 -19.67 -12.20 -20.18
C GLY A 348 -19.97 -11.38 -18.92
N TRP A 349 -18.96 -11.07 -18.09
CA TRP A 349 -19.09 -10.13 -17.00
C TRP A 349 -19.14 -8.68 -17.54
N LYS A 350 -19.90 -7.80 -16.87
CA LYS A 350 -20.05 -6.39 -17.30
C LYS A 350 -19.16 -5.46 -16.49
N ILE A 351 -18.95 -5.78 -15.22
CA ILE A 351 -18.13 -5.02 -14.29
C ILE A 351 -17.11 -5.97 -13.66
N GLU A 352 -15.90 -5.47 -13.39
CA GLU A 352 -14.82 -6.27 -12.78
C GLU A 352 -15.27 -6.92 -11.45
N SER A 353 -16.14 -6.25 -10.68
CA SER A 353 -16.72 -6.81 -9.45
C SER A 353 -17.48 -8.12 -9.65
N ASP A 354 -18.07 -8.34 -10.82
CA ASP A 354 -18.85 -9.55 -11.11
C ASP A 354 -17.95 -10.80 -11.10
N LEU A 355 -16.71 -10.67 -11.57
CA LEU A 355 -15.70 -11.72 -11.49
C LEU A 355 -15.40 -12.10 -10.03
N TRP A 356 -15.43 -11.11 -9.13
CA TRP A 356 -15.12 -11.29 -7.72
C TRP A 356 -16.27 -11.93 -6.96
N HIS A 357 -17.46 -12.04 -7.53
CA HIS A 357 -18.58 -12.74 -6.91
C HIS A 357 -18.88 -14.09 -7.58
N HIS A 358 -18.20 -14.41 -8.69
CA HIS A 358 -18.47 -15.62 -9.45
C HIS A 358 -18.11 -16.89 -8.66
N PRO A 359 -19.01 -17.90 -8.56
CA PRO A 359 -18.85 -19.06 -7.67
C PRO A 359 -17.63 -19.93 -8.02
N ARG A 360 -17.27 -19.99 -9.30
CA ARG A 360 -16.11 -20.71 -9.83
C ARG A 360 -14.81 -20.49 -9.05
N LYS A 361 -14.56 -19.26 -8.56
CA LYS A 361 -13.31 -18.92 -7.85
C LYS A 361 -13.13 -19.71 -6.55
N TYR A 362 -14.21 -20.27 -6.01
CA TYR A 362 -14.19 -21.05 -4.77
C TYR A 362 -13.96 -22.55 -4.98
N LEU A 363 -13.97 -23.03 -6.23
CA LEU A 363 -13.84 -24.47 -6.53
C LEU A 363 -12.50 -25.04 -6.08
N VAL A 364 -11.38 -24.39 -6.43
CA VAL A 364 -10.04 -24.86 -6.06
C VAL A 364 -9.83 -24.81 -4.54
N PRO A 365 -10.11 -23.69 -3.86
CA PRO A 365 -10.02 -23.64 -2.40
C PRO A 365 -10.90 -24.66 -1.68
N ALA A 366 -12.13 -24.90 -2.16
CA ALA A 366 -13.01 -25.91 -1.56
C ALA A 366 -12.44 -27.33 -1.71
N GLY A 367 -11.91 -27.67 -2.89
CA GLY A 367 -11.21 -28.94 -3.10
C GLY A 367 -9.97 -29.08 -2.21
N MET A 368 -9.19 -28.00 -2.06
CA MET A 368 -8.06 -27.95 -1.14
C MET A 368 -8.52 -28.14 0.32
N LEU A 369 -9.63 -27.54 0.73
CA LEU A 369 -10.13 -27.67 2.10
C LEU A 369 -10.55 -29.11 2.44
N LEU A 370 -11.13 -29.84 1.47
CA LEU A 370 -11.43 -31.26 1.64
C LEU A 370 -10.16 -32.11 1.78
N LEU A 371 -9.15 -31.84 0.94
CA LEU A 371 -7.83 -32.48 1.06
C LEU A 371 -7.15 -32.13 2.39
N ALA A 372 -7.32 -30.90 2.86
CA ALA A 372 -6.80 -30.45 4.15
C ALA A 372 -7.42 -31.24 5.32
N GLY A 373 -8.72 -31.54 5.24
CA GLY A 373 -9.38 -32.46 6.16
C GLY A 373 -8.74 -33.86 6.14
N ALA A 374 -8.53 -34.44 4.97
CA ALA A 374 -7.90 -35.76 4.84
C ALA A 374 -6.47 -35.79 5.39
N VAL A 375 -5.66 -34.77 5.07
CA VAL A 375 -4.28 -34.62 5.56
C VAL A 375 -4.25 -34.39 7.07
N GLY A 376 -5.20 -33.62 7.61
CA GLY A 376 -5.30 -33.38 9.05
C GLY A 376 -5.67 -34.63 9.85
N VAL A 377 -6.53 -35.51 9.29
CA VAL A 377 -6.86 -36.81 9.90
C VAL A 377 -5.67 -37.77 9.84
N LYS A 378 -4.97 -37.84 8.69
CA LYS A 378 -3.83 -38.75 8.50
C LYS A 378 -2.68 -38.06 7.78
N PRO A 379 -1.76 -37.40 8.51
CA PRO A 379 -0.64 -36.65 7.93
C PRO A 379 0.30 -37.52 7.08
N ALA A 380 0.41 -38.82 7.38
CA ALA A 380 1.23 -39.77 6.63
C ALA A 380 0.80 -39.96 5.14
N ILE A 381 -0.32 -39.38 4.71
CA ILE A 381 -0.77 -39.41 3.31
C ILE A 381 0.03 -38.41 2.44
N VAL A 382 0.64 -37.38 3.01
CA VAL A 382 1.33 -36.30 2.26
C VAL A 382 2.37 -36.79 1.24
N PRO A 383 3.26 -37.76 1.55
CA PRO A 383 4.21 -38.29 0.57
C PRO A 383 3.55 -38.96 -0.63
N TRP A 384 2.45 -39.68 -0.40
CA TRP A 384 1.68 -40.32 -1.47
C TRP A 384 1.00 -39.28 -2.37
N LEU A 385 0.49 -38.20 -1.79
CA LEU A 385 -0.06 -37.08 -2.54
C LEU A 385 1.01 -36.39 -3.40
N LEU A 386 2.23 -36.24 -2.88
CA LEU A 386 3.35 -35.69 -3.66
C LEU A 386 3.76 -36.58 -4.83
N LEU A 387 3.73 -37.92 -4.67
CA LEU A 387 3.98 -38.84 -5.78
C LEU A 387 2.91 -38.73 -6.87
N LEU A 388 1.64 -38.64 -6.46
CA LEU A 388 0.52 -38.43 -7.38
C LEU A 388 0.64 -37.08 -8.11
N LEU A 389 0.96 -36.01 -7.39
CA LEU A 389 1.21 -34.69 -7.96
C LEU A 389 2.39 -34.70 -8.95
N ALA A 390 3.46 -35.44 -8.66
CA ALA A 390 4.58 -35.59 -9.58
C ALA A 390 4.15 -36.25 -10.90
N ALA A 391 3.28 -37.26 -10.84
CA ALA A 391 2.68 -37.89 -12.01
C ALA A 391 1.77 -36.92 -12.79
N GLU A 392 0.94 -36.13 -12.09
CA GLU A 392 0.11 -35.09 -12.70
C GLU A 392 0.95 -34.04 -13.44
N VAL A 393 2.02 -33.54 -12.79
CA VAL A 393 2.95 -32.57 -13.39
C VAL A 393 3.63 -33.17 -14.62
N ALA A 394 4.08 -34.43 -14.57
CA ALA A 394 4.65 -35.11 -15.72
C ALA A 394 3.64 -35.20 -16.88
N GLY A 395 2.40 -35.58 -16.58
CA GLY A 395 1.30 -35.61 -17.54
C GLY A 395 1.02 -34.24 -18.18
N LEU A 396 1.00 -33.18 -17.37
CA LEU A 396 0.80 -31.81 -17.84
C LEU A 396 1.96 -31.31 -18.71
N LEU A 397 3.20 -31.66 -18.37
CA LEU A 397 4.36 -31.34 -19.19
C LEU A 397 4.32 -32.06 -20.54
N ILE A 398 3.88 -33.32 -20.58
CA ILE A 398 3.68 -34.08 -21.82
C ILE A 398 2.56 -33.45 -22.65
N TRP A 399 1.42 -33.13 -22.01
CA TRP A 399 0.29 -32.46 -22.67
C TRP A 399 0.69 -31.11 -23.26
N CYS A 400 1.45 -30.29 -22.53
CA CYS A 400 1.97 -29.01 -23.02
C CYS A 400 2.96 -29.16 -24.17
N ARG A 401 3.66 -30.30 -24.28
CA ARG A 401 4.63 -30.55 -25.37
C ARG A 401 3.97 -31.00 -26.68
N ARG A 402 2.76 -31.55 -26.63
CA ARG A 402 2.09 -32.15 -27.80
C ARG A 402 1.62 -31.12 -28.84
N ASP A 403 1.55 -29.84 -28.49
CA ASP A 403 1.14 -28.74 -29.39
C ASP A 403 2.27 -28.23 -30.31
N ASN A 404 3.49 -28.75 -30.17
CA ASN A 404 4.64 -28.39 -31.01
C ASN A 404 4.90 -29.37 -32.17
N ALA A 405 4.01 -30.35 -32.39
CA ALA A 405 4.11 -31.36 -33.43
C ALA A 405 3.19 -31.07 -34.60
#